data_AF-A0A2N1M457-F1
#
_entry.id   AF-A0A2N1M457-F1
#
_cell.length_a   1.000
_cell.length_b   1.000
_cell.length_c   1.000
_cell.angle_alpha   90.00
_cell.angle_beta   90.00
_cell.angle_gamma   90.00
#
_symmetry.space_group_name_H-M   'P 1'
#
loop_
_entity.id
_entity.type
_entity.pdbx_description
1 polymer ?
#
loop_
_entity_poly.entity_id
_entity_poly.type
_entity_poly.pdbx_seq_one_letter_code
_entity_poly.pdbx_strand_id
1 'polypeptide(L)'
;MAIDSEGSSEKIEGKYCYVLRLYGSLINGQKAVVTLLGIRVFFDIRVPDGESPDECEIKVRDILSGNKVETLKIEHIKAFPFRGYYTEKKSYLRIYTSGTGKRKTAMKAVQDNNFETASDDLYSFHRKVARENGIQLSGWSMVSKYIFKKGVDTLCPYAFYTSKKDFYPLEDLTRISDRFPISALTRDRTLVLTWDIETQSQELGEFAEVLDLNHNVFMICMTLHWKDDPKPLKQICLVDVEVEPDPRWITIVCGNQVNLLKAFALCWRAFAPGIHAGFNDSDYDWRFIMERAYHLNTLEWMWERMTGKFETKEEIIKWKYRGKIGAKSENDFVKKYPVKAPEEGEEDPEVKDYMGGPIKIKISAEDDFTSSFLKIPGCVPIDVRVCLLKRFPKAEVDKKGSLKFFLKKCGLDSKADMPYEKMWKIYSEAKKSPSSTTARNMREVAHYCIIDALRCQELLVNQSIINDYREVASIAYVSLFDAHYRANGMKVRNLLGAYAVKQDMVISTRVPENIEKGKYPGAYVFPPKKGIENRRPVTGLDFASLYP
;
A
#
# COMPACT_ATOMS: atom_id res chain seq x y z
N MET A 1 6.32 -10.97 -12.20
CA MET A 1 6.63 -9.96 -11.17
C MET A 1 5.35 -9.54 -10.48
N ALA A 2 5.11 -10.00 -9.25
CA ALA A 2 3.96 -9.56 -8.46
C ALA A 2 4.14 -8.11 -7.96
N ILE A 3 3.07 -7.31 -8.01
CA ILE A 3 3.04 -5.89 -7.65
C ILE A 3 2.00 -5.63 -6.56
N ASP A 4 0.81 -6.20 -6.74
CA ASP A 4 -0.29 -6.09 -5.79
C ASP A 4 -0.87 -7.49 -5.54
N SER A 5 -1.51 -7.67 -4.40
CA SER A 5 -2.08 -8.94 -4.01
C SER A 5 -3.41 -8.77 -3.32
N GLU A 6 -4.34 -9.68 -3.57
CA GLU A 6 -5.66 -9.69 -2.97
C GLU A 6 -6.02 -11.10 -2.50
N GLY A 7 -6.50 -11.19 -1.25
CA GLY A 7 -6.93 -12.44 -0.66
C GLY A 7 -8.42 -12.43 -0.36
N SER A 8 -9.14 -13.44 -0.83
CA SER A 8 -10.59 -13.55 -0.67
C SER A 8 -11.03 -14.99 -0.37
N SER A 9 -12.19 -15.15 0.27
CA SER A 9 -12.85 -16.46 0.41
C SER A 9 -13.92 -16.57 -0.67
N GLU A 10 -13.84 -17.60 -1.51
CA GLU A 10 -14.69 -17.78 -2.69
C GLU A 10 -15.28 -19.18 -2.76
N LYS A 11 -16.48 -19.28 -3.34
CA LYS A 11 -17.17 -20.55 -3.52
C LYS A 11 -16.73 -21.18 -4.85
N ILE A 12 -15.94 -22.24 -4.79
CA ILE A 12 -15.46 -23.00 -5.95
C ILE A 12 -16.05 -24.41 -5.84
N GLU A 13 -16.76 -24.86 -6.87
CA GLU A 13 -17.43 -26.18 -6.91
C GLU A 13 -18.31 -26.44 -5.66
N GLY A 14 -19.02 -25.41 -5.21
CA GLY A 14 -19.90 -25.50 -4.04
C GLY A 14 -19.20 -25.35 -2.68
N LYS A 15 -17.86 -25.36 -2.61
CA LYS A 15 -17.08 -25.25 -1.37
C LYS A 15 -16.41 -23.90 -1.25
N TYR A 16 -16.44 -23.31 -0.06
CA TYR A 16 -15.65 -22.09 0.20
C TYR A 16 -14.16 -22.44 0.31
N CYS A 17 -13.35 -21.69 -0.41
CA CYS A 17 -11.90 -21.81 -0.45
C CYS A 17 -11.29 -20.42 -0.37
N TYR A 18 -10.15 -20.30 0.30
CA TYR A 18 -9.37 -19.08 0.23
C TYR A 18 -8.56 -19.08 -1.07
N VAL A 19 -8.60 -17.95 -1.78
CA VAL A 19 -7.79 -17.70 -2.97
C VAL A 19 -6.89 -16.50 -2.73
N LEU A 20 -5.68 -16.58 -3.27
CA LEU A 20 -4.73 -15.47 -3.28
C LEU A 20 -4.48 -15.09 -4.74
N ARG A 21 -4.88 -13.87 -5.11
CA ARG A 21 -4.59 -13.27 -6.41
C ARG A 21 -3.34 -12.43 -6.33
N LEU A 22 -2.44 -12.63 -7.29
CA LEU A 22 -1.23 -11.85 -7.47
C LEU A 22 -1.32 -11.12 -8.81
N TYR A 23 -1.43 -9.80 -8.76
CA TYR A 23 -1.45 -8.95 -9.95
C TYR A 23 -0.02 -8.49 -10.26
N GLY A 24 0.33 -8.48 -11.54
CA GLY A 24 1.70 -8.18 -11.92
C GLY A 24 1.94 -8.13 -13.41
N SER A 25 3.20 -8.28 -13.78
CA SER A 25 3.64 -8.36 -15.17
C SER A 25 4.39 -9.67 -15.45
N LEU A 26 4.19 -10.17 -16.66
CA LEU A 26 5.07 -11.15 -17.29
C LEU A 26 6.39 -10.48 -17.66
N ILE A 27 7.41 -11.28 -17.99
CA ILE A 27 8.76 -10.76 -18.31
C ILE A 27 8.78 -9.79 -19.49
N ASN A 28 7.85 -9.94 -20.44
CA ASN A 28 7.70 -9.04 -21.58
C ASN A 28 6.94 -7.73 -21.25
N GLY A 29 6.45 -7.56 -20.02
CA GLY A 29 5.68 -6.41 -19.55
C GLY A 29 4.16 -6.53 -19.68
N GLN A 30 3.63 -7.62 -20.25
CA GLN A 30 2.19 -7.83 -20.31
C GLN A 30 1.60 -8.04 -18.92
N LYS A 31 0.47 -7.37 -18.64
CA LYS A 31 -0.26 -7.47 -17.37
C LYS A 31 -0.88 -8.86 -17.20
N ALA A 32 -0.66 -9.45 -16.04
CA ALA A 32 -1.17 -10.77 -15.71
C ALA A 32 -1.65 -10.83 -14.26
N VAL A 33 -2.60 -11.73 -14.04
CA VAL A 33 -3.06 -12.11 -12.70
C VAL A 33 -2.88 -13.61 -12.51
N VAL A 34 -2.31 -14.02 -11.38
CA VAL A 34 -2.18 -15.41 -10.98
C VAL A 34 -3.06 -15.66 -9.77
N THR A 35 -4.03 -16.56 -9.89
CA THR A 35 -4.91 -17.00 -8.80
C THR A 35 -4.39 -18.32 -8.24
N LEU A 36 -3.95 -18.29 -6.98
CA LEU A 36 -3.47 -19.46 -6.26
C LEU A 36 -4.62 -20.16 -5.54
N LEU A 37 -4.76 -21.46 -5.81
CA LEU A 37 -5.78 -22.35 -5.28
C LEU A 37 -5.19 -23.34 -4.26
N GLY A 38 -6.07 -24.04 -3.54
CA GLY A 38 -5.68 -25.09 -2.59
C GLY A 38 -5.08 -24.56 -1.28
N ILE A 39 -5.36 -23.30 -0.93
CA ILE A 39 -4.93 -22.69 0.32
C ILE A 39 -5.93 -23.06 1.42
N ARG A 40 -5.45 -23.74 2.45
CA ARG A 40 -6.28 -24.13 3.60
C ARG A 40 -6.32 -23.01 4.63
N VAL A 41 -7.50 -22.73 5.15
CA VAL A 41 -7.71 -21.77 6.23
C VAL A 41 -7.72 -22.53 7.56
N PHE A 42 -6.77 -22.21 8.44
CA PHE A 42 -6.64 -22.87 9.73
C PHE A 42 -6.03 -21.97 10.81
N PHE A 43 -6.22 -22.35 12.06
CA PHE A 43 -5.48 -21.90 13.23
C PHE A 43 -5.22 -23.10 14.14
N ASP A 44 -4.34 -22.95 15.12
CA ASP A 44 -3.91 -24.02 16.02
C ASP A 44 -4.32 -23.70 17.47
N ILE A 45 -4.72 -24.71 18.23
CA ILE A 45 -5.05 -24.63 19.66
C ILE A 45 -4.05 -25.49 20.42
N ARG A 46 -3.39 -24.95 21.43
CA ARG A 46 -2.47 -25.74 22.27
C ARG A 46 -3.28 -26.68 23.16
N VAL A 47 -2.91 -27.95 23.18
CA VAL A 47 -3.47 -28.92 24.13
C VAL A 47 -2.92 -28.59 25.53
N PRO A 48 -3.77 -28.42 26.56
CA PRO A 48 -3.33 -28.15 27.92
C PRO A 48 -2.37 -29.22 28.44
N ASP A 49 -1.38 -28.83 29.24
CA ASP A 49 -0.45 -29.78 29.84
C ASP A 49 -1.22 -30.74 30.77
N GLY A 50 -1.02 -32.06 30.60
CA GLY A 50 -1.73 -33.10 31.34
C GLY A 50 -3.03 -33.61 30.69
N GLU A 51 -3.46 -32.99 29.59
CA GLU A 51 -4.64 -33.42 28.82
C GLU A 51 -4.24 -34.15 27.52
N SER A 52 -5.01 -35.16 27.11
CA SER A 52 -4.82 -35.82 25.82
C SER A 52 -5.42 -34.98 24.67
N PRO A 53 -4.88 -35.08 23.44
CA PRO A 53 -5.47 -34.41 22.28
C PRO A 53 -6.94 -34.75 22.05
N ASP A 54 -7.37 -35.98 22.32
CA ASP A 54 -8.76 -36.42 22.16
C ASP A 54 -9.71 -35.75 23.16
N GLU A 55 -9.32 -35.68 24.44
CA GLU A 55 -10.10 -34.97 25.48
C GLU A 55 -10.23 -33.48 25.15
N CYS A 56 -9.13 -32.86 24.71
CA CYS A 56 -9.11 -31.47 24.32
C CYS A 56 -10.01 -31.23 23.09
N GLU A 57 -9.99 -32.15 22.12
CA GLU A 57 -10.82 -32.06 20.91
C GLU A 57 -12.32 -32.13 21.24
N ILE A 58 -12.73 -32.98 22.18
CA ILE A 58 -14.15 -33.05 22.63
C ILE A 58 -14.60 -31.68 23.15
N LYS A 59 -13.83 -31.08 24.07
CA LYS A 59 -14.15 -29.75 24.63
C LYS A 59 -14.21 -28.67 23.54
N VAL A 60 -13.25 -28.68 22.61
CA VAL A 60 -13.22 -27.71 21.50
C VAL A 60 -14.42 -27.90 20.59
N ARG A 61 -14.82 -29.14 20.28
CA ARG A 61 -16.02 -29.40 19.46
C ARG A 61 -17.30 -28.89 20.13
N ASP A 62 -17.43 -29.06 21.44
CA ASP A 62 -18.57 -28.55 22.20
C ASP A 62 -18.63 -27.01 22.14
N ILE A 63 -17.50 -26.32 22.35
CA ILE A 63 -17.41 -24.86 22.25
C ILE A 63 -17.78 -24.38 20.84
N LEU A 64 -17.20 -25.00 19.81
CA LEU A 64 -17.42 -24.59 18.42
C LEU A 64 -18.87 -24.86 17.95
N SER A 65 -19.46 -25.98 18.38
CA SER A 65 -20.85 -26.31 18.08
C SER A 65 -21.84 -25.34 18.75
N GLY A 66 -21.61 -25.01 20.03
CA GLY A 66 -22.39 -23.99 20.76
C GLY A 66 -22.35 -22.62 20.11
N ASN A 67 -21.24 -22.28 19.44
CA ASN A 67 -21.05 -21.03 18.69
C ASN A 67 -21.45 -21.13 17.21
N LYS A 68 -22.11 -22.23 16.79
CA LYS A 68 -22.55 -22.48 15.40
C LYS A 68 -21.41 -22.40 14.37
N VAL A 69 -20.20 -22.79 14.78
CA VAL A 69 -19.02 -22.83 13.91
C VAL A 69 -18.86 -24.22 13.34
N GLU A 70 -19.12 -24.36 12.04
CA GLU A 70 -18.87 -25.59 11.30
C GLU A 70 -17.36 -25.71 10.95
N THR A 71 -16.70 -26.71 11.53
CA THR A 71 -15.30 -27.06 11.22
C THR A 71 -15.26 -28.06 10.06
N LEU A 72 -14.23 -27.95 9.21
CA LEU A 72 -14.03 -28.89 8.10
C LEU A 72 -13.27 -30.13 8.54
N LYS A 73 -12.27 -29.94 9.40
CA LYS A 73 -11.37 -30.98 9.90
C LYS A 73 -10.68 -30.46 11.16
N ILE A 74 -10.44 -31.35 12.12
CA ILE A 74 -9.51 -31.15 13.23
C ILE A 74 -8.37 -32.16 13.02
N GLU A 75 -7.13 -31.70 13.18
CA GLU A 75 -5.94 -32.53 13.01
C GLU A 75 -5.02 -32.36 14.21
N HIS A 76 -4.52 -33.48 14.76
CA HIS A 76 -3.56 -33.45 15.85
C HIS A 76 -2.16 -33.26 15.28
N ILE A 77 -1.46 -32.23 15.73
CA ILE A 77 -0.10 -31.93 15.31
C ILE A 77 0.82 -31.79 16.52
N LYS A 78 2.12 -31.88 16.29
CA LYS A 78 3.14 -31.53 17.29
C LYS A 78 4.01 -30.41 16.74
N ALA A 79 4.20 -29.36 17.54
CA ALA A 79 5.02 -28.21 17.18
C ALA A 79 5.70 -27.60 18.41
N PHE A 80 6.75 -26.83 18.20
CA PHE A 80 7.37 -26.05 19.27
C PHE A 80 6.56 -24.76 19.51
N PRO A 81 6.22 -24.43 20.77
CA PRO A 81 5.72 -23.10 21.09
C PRO A 81 6.78 -22.05 20.78
N PHE A 82 6.39 -20.92 20.18
CA PHE A 82 7.33 -19.85 19.84
C PHE A 82 7.88 -19.09 21.07
N ARG A 83 7.08 -18.94 22.12
CA ARG A 83 7.47 -18.19 23.34
C ARG A 83 7.95 -19.15 24.42
N GLY A 84 9.17 -18.97 24.89
CA GLY A 84 9.79 -19.80 25.92
C GLY A 84 10.77 -20.82 25.35
N TYR A 85 11.44 -21.56 26.23
CA TYR A 85 12.39 -22.61 25.85
C TYR A 85 11.76 -23.98 26.09
N TYR A 86 11.68 -24.79 25.02
CA TYR A 86 11.14 -26.14 25.08
C TYR A 86 12.09 -27.10 24.37
N THR A 87 12.45 -28.18 25.06
CA THR A 87 13.24 -29.27 24.49
C THR A 87 12.40 -30.25 23.66
N GLU A 88 11.08 -30.24 23.85
CA GLU A 88 10.14 -31.14 23.19
C GLU A 88 8.97 -30.38 22.55
N LYS A 89 8.46 -30.93 21.45
CA LYS A 89 7.26 -30.41 20.78
C LYS A 89 6.02 -30.64 21.65
N LYS A 90 5.15 -29.64 21.73
CA LYS A 90 3.84 -29.71 22.39
C LYS A 90 2.76 -30.15 21.41
N SER A 91 1.69 -30.72 21.93
CA SER A 91 0.52 -31.14 21.16
C SER A 91 -0.39 -29.95 20.86
N TYR A 92 -0.89 -29.88 19.62
CA TYR A 92 -1.84 -28.88 19.17
C TYR A 92 -2.98 -29.52 18.37
N LEU A 93 -4.15 -28.89 18.41
CA LEU A 93 -5.27 -29.16 17.51
C LEU A 93 -5.29 -28.12 16.40
N ARG A 94 -5.07 -28.54 15.16
CA ARG A 94 -5.21 -27.70 13.98
C ARG A 94 -6.64 -27.72 13.48
N ILE A 95 -7.30 -26.57 13.58
CA ILE A 95 -8.71 -26.41 13.22
C ILE A 95 -8.82 -25.82 11.82
N TYR A 96 -9.32 -26.62 10.88
CA TYR A 96 -9.61 -26.16 9.52
C TYR A 96 -11.03 -25.62 9.41
N THR A 97 -11.16 -24.44 8.79
CA THR A 97 -12.46 -23.80 8.55
C THR A 97 -12.66 -23.51 7.07
N SER A 98 -13.92 -23.25 6.68
CA SER A 98 -14.28 -22.96 5.29
C SER A 98 -13.89 -21.57 4.80
N GLY A 99 -13.47 -20.66 5.69
CA GLY A 99 -13.10 -19.31 5.30
C GLY A 99 -12.58 -18.47 6.46
N THR A 100 -12.02 -17.31 6.13
CA THR A 100 -11.37 -16.42 7.12
C THR A 100 -12.36 -15.87 8.14
N GLY A 101 -13.61 -15.61 7.75
CA GLY A 101 -14.68 -15.19 8.66
C GLY A 101 -15.00 -16.25 9.73
N LYS A 102 -15.31 -17.48 9.30
CA LYS A 102 -15.57 -18.60 10.24
C LYS A 102 -14.34 -18.90 11.10
N ARG A 103 -13.12 -18.80 10.54
CA ARG A 103 -11.87 -18.92 11.30
C ARG A 103 -11.82 -17.90 12.44
N LYS A 104 -12.13 -16.63 12.18
CA LYS A 104 -12.13 -15.57 13.18
C LYS A 104 -13.16 -15.84 14.28
N THR A 105 -14.38 -16.26 13.93
CA THR A 105 -15.42 -16.62 14.92
C THR A 105 -14.98 -17.81 15.77
N ALA A 106 -14.46 -18.88 15.15
CA ALA A 106 -13.96 -20.06 15.83
C ALA A 106 -12.87 -19.72 16.85
N MET A 107 -11.91 -18.91 16.42
CA MET A 107 -10.75 -18.53 17.20
C MET A 107 -11.14 -17.68 18.41
N LYS A 108 -12.06 -16.72 18.24
CA LYS A 108 -12.62 -15.94 19.36
C LYS A 108 -13.34 -16.85 20.36
N ALA A 109 -14.22 -17.73 19.88
CA ALA A 109 -14.99 -18.62 20.75
C ALA A 109 -14.09 -19.48 21.66
N VAL A 110 -12.97 -20.02 21.14
CA VAL A 110 -12.05 -20.81 21.98
C VAL A 110 -11.18 -19.93 22.88
N GLN A 111 -10.77 -18.73 22.42
CA GLN A 111 -10.02 -17.77 23.23
C GLN A 111 -10.84 -17.27 24.43
N ASP A 112 -12.14 -17.03 24.24
CA ASP A 112 -13.09 -16.64 25.30
C ASP A 112 -13.27 -17.75 26.35
N ASN A 113 -12.90 -18.99 26.01
CA ASN A 113 -12.86 -20.14 26.90
C ASN A 113 -11.42 -20.46 27.39
N ASN A 114 -10.54 -19.46 27.38
CA ASN A 114 -9.16 -19.52 27.89
C ASN A 114 -8.22 -20.51 27.18
N PHE A 115 -8.54 -20.93 25.95
CA PHE A 115 -7.59 -21.73 25.18
C PHE A 115 -6.45 -20.88 24.61
N GLU A 116 -5.23 -21.38 24.75
CA GLU A 116 -4.06 -20.83 24.06
C GLU A 116 -4.13 -21.17 22.57
N THR A 117 -3.95 -20.16 21.72
CA THR A 117 -4.02 -20.29 20.26
C THR A 117 -2.70 -19.90 19.62
N ALA A 118 -2.44 -20.46 18.43
CA ALA A 118 -1.32 -20.14 17.57
C ALA A 118 -1.77 -20.19 16.10
N SER A 119 -0.93 -19.74 15.17
CA SER A 119 -1.31 -19.56 13.76
C SER A 119 -2.59 -18.71 13.64
N ASP A 120 -2.70 -17.68 14.47
CA ASP A 120 -3.93 -17.05 14.94
C ASP A 120 -4.11 -15.61 14.40
N ASP A 121 -3.49 -15.26 13.27
CA ASP A 121 -3.62 -13.94 12.64
C ASP A 121 -5.09 -13.57 12.43
N LEU A 122 -5.58 -12.52 13.10
CA LEU A 122 -6.98 -12.12 13.01
C LEU A 122 -7.34 -11.49 11.66
N TYR A 123 -6.41 -10.71 11.09
CA TYR A 123 -6.59 -9.94 9.86
C TYR A 123 -5.45 -10.20 8.89
N SER A 124 -5.55 -9.64 7.67
CA SER A 124 -4.50 -9.70 6.66
C SER A 124 -3.97 -11.12 6.38
N PHE A 125 -4.89 -12.10 6.29
CA PHE A 125 -4.56 -13.53 6.18
C PHE A 125 -3.61 -13.86 5.00
N HIS A 126 -3.58 -13.03 3.97
CA HIS A 126 -2.63 -13.15 2.85
C HIS A 126 -1.16 -13.12 3.32
N ARG A 127 -0.83 -12.40 4.40
CA ARG A 127 0.52 -12.36 4.99
C ARG A 127 0.91 -13.70 5.61
N LYS A 128 -0.03 -14.34 6.32
CA LYS A 128 0.14 -15.70 6.87
C LYS A 128 0.34 -16.70 5.75
N VAL A 129 -0.53 -16.66 4.74
CA VAL A 129 -0.41 -17.50 3.56
C VAL A 129 0.95 -17.30 2.89
N ALA A 130 1.41 -16.06 2.73
CA ALA A 130 2.68 -15.78 2.09
C ALA A 130 3.87 -16.38 2.85
N ARG A 131 4.02 -16.03 4.13
CA ARG A 131 5.18 -16.43 4.94
C ARG A 131 5.24 -17.93 5.21
N GLU A 132 4.10 -18.59 5.40
CA GLU A 132 4.04 -20.04 5.68
C GLU A 132 4.27 -20.89 4.42
N ASN A 133 4.13 -20.31 3.23
CA ASN A 133 4.26 -21.02 1.96
C ASN A 133 5.41 -20.53 1.10
N GLY A 134 6.23 -19.60 1.59
CA GLY A 134 7.35 -19.03 0.83
C GLY A 134 6.92 -18.22 -0.40
N ILE A 135 5.70 -17.67 -0.41
CA ILE A 135 5.18 -16.92 -1.57
C ILE A 135 5.67 -15.48 -1.48
N GLN A 136 6.37 -15.01 -2.51
CA GLN A 136 6.73 -13.59 -2.65
C GLN A 136 5.53 -12.78 -3.18
N LEU A 137 5.01 -11.89 -2.34
CA LEU A 137 3.92 -10.97 -2.73
C LEU A 137 4.43 -9.77 -3.56
N SER A 138 5.75 -9.53 -3.56
CA SER A 138 6.40 -8.60 -4.48
C SER A 138 7.74 -9.18 -4.93
N GLY A 139 7.77 -9.74 -6.15
CA GLY A 139 8.93 -10.46 -6.67
C GLY A 139 8.66 -11.24 -7.95
N TRP A 140 9.73 -11.80 -8.54
CA TRP A 140 9.62 -12.75 -9.64
C TRP A 140 9.23 -14.13 -9.13
N SER A 141 8.37 -14.83 -9.87
CA SER A 141 7.96 -16.18 -9.53
C SER A 141 7.71 -16.97 -10.80
N MET A 142 7.95 -18.28 -10.73
CA MET A 142 7.63 -19.22 -11.79
C MET A 142 6.29 -19.88 -11.51
N VAL A 143 5.53 -20.12 -12.58
CA VAL A 143 4.23 -20.78 -12.53
C VAL A 143 4.31 -22.03 -13.40
N SER A 144 3.93 -23.18 -12.84
CA SER A 144 3.77 -24.44 -13.57
C SER A 144 2.35 -24.99 -13.41
N LYS A 145 1.98 -25.98 -14.25
CA LYS A 145 0.71 -26.72 -14.19
C LYS A 145 -0.52 -25.81 -13.97
N TYR A 146 -0.70 -24.85 -14.87
CA TYR A 146 -1.72 -23.83 -14.75
C TYR A 146 -2.84 -24.00 -15.78
N ILE A 147 -4.01 -23.46 -15.44
CA ILE A 147 -5.08 -23.15 -16.39
C ILE A 147 -4.89 -21.70 -16.84
N PHE A 148 -4.86 -21.48 -18.15
CA PHE A 148 -4.74 -20.15 -18.74
C PHE A 148 -6.09 -19.70 -19.31
N LYS A 149 -6.47 -18.45 -19.02
CA LYS A 149 -7.63 -17.79 -19.61
C LYS A 149 -7.24 -16.39 -20.07
N LYS A 150 -7.59 -16.05 -21.32
CA LYS A 150 -7.34 -14.72 -21.89
C LYS A 150 -8.59 -13.86 -21.83
N GLY A 151 -8.45 -12.60 -21.45
CA GLY A 151 -9.53 -11.60 -21.48
C GLY A 151 -10.62 -11.76 -20.42
N VAL A 152 -10.38 -12.58 -19.38
CA VAL A 152 -11.35 -12.80 -18.29
C VAL A 152 -11.26 -11.71 -17.22
N ASP A 153 -10.05 -11.22 -16.93
CA ASP A 153 -9.85 -10.08 -16.07
C ASP A 153 -9.70 -8.81 -16.92
N THR A 154 -10.47 -7.81 -16.56
CA THR A 154 -10.57 -6.55 -17.29
C THR A 154 -9.27 -5.74 -17.19
N LEU A 155 -8.53 -5.83 -16.08
CA LEU A 155 -7.26 -5.12 -15.85
C LEU A 155 -6.05 -5.96 -16.29
N CYS A 156 -6.18 -7.28 -16.24
CA CYS A 156 -5.14 -8.24 -16.57
C CYS A 156 -5.60 -9.19 -17.69
N PRO A 157 -5.25 -8.91 -18.97
CA PRO A 157 -5.70 -9.73 -20.09
C PRO A 157 -5.21 -11.18 -20.03
N TYR A 158 -4.18 -11.49 -19.22
CA TYR A 158 -3.65 -12.83 -19.03
C TYR A 158 -3.96 -13.31 -17.60
N ALA A 159 -4.90 -14.25 -17.45
CA ALA A 159 -5.25 -14.84 -16.17
C ALA A 159 -4.76 -16.29 -16.08
N PHE A 160 -4.07 -16.61 -14.98
CA PHE A 160 -3.56 -17.94 -14.69
C PHE A 160 -4.17 -18.45 -13.39
N TYR A 161 -4.55 -19.72 -13.35
CA TYR A 161 -5.03 -20.40 -12.16
C TYR A 161 -4.13 -21.60 -11.90
N THR A 162 -3.55 -21.69 -10.71
CA THR A 162 -2.69 -22.82 -10.35
C THR A 162 -2.81 -23.16 -8.86
N SER A 163 -2.34 -24.34 -8.48
CA SER A 163 -2.18 -24.69 -7.07
C SER A 163 -1.04 -23.87 -6.46
N LYS A 164 -1.16 -23.51 -5.18
CA LYS A 164 -0.03 -22.90 -4.43
C LYS A 164 1.25 -23.75 -4.50
N LYS A 165 1.12 -25.07 -4.72
CA LYS A 165 2.25 -26.00 -4.80
C LYS A 165 3.03 -25.87 -6.11
N ASP A 166 2.46 -25.28 -7.16
CA ASP A 166 3.07 -25.15 -8.48
C ASP A 166 3.46 -23.69 -8.79
N PHE A 167 3.60 -22.88 -7.74
CA PHE A 167 4.02 -21.48 -7.76
C PHE A 167 5.24 -21.32 -6.86
N TYR A 168 6.36 -20.84 -7.41
CA TYR A 168 7.63 -20.76 -6.66
C TYR A 168 8.32 -19.42 -6.90
N PRO A 169 8.89 -18.78 -5.86
CA PRO A 169 9.70 -17.58 -6.04
C PRO A 169 10.94 -17.88 -6.88
N LEU A 170 11.35 -16.92 -7.70
CA LEU A 170 12.62 -16.98 -8.41
C LEU A 170 13.70 -16.35 -7.52
N GLU A 171 14.34 -17.18 -6.70
CA GLU A 171 15.36 -16.73 -5.73
C GLU A 171 16.67 -16.32 -6.39
N ASP A 172 17.04 -16.99 -7.49
CA ASP A 172 18.26 -16.71 -8.24
C ASP A 172 17.92 -16.49 -9.72
N LEU A 173 18.15 -15.27 -10.19
CA LEU A 173 17.87 -14.85 -11.56
C LEU A 173 18.77 -15.55 -12.59
N THR A 174 19.94 -16.03 -12.18
CA THR A 174 20.88 -16.71 -13.10
C THR A 174 20.30 -18.04 -13.61
N ARG A 175 19.36 -18.65 -12.87
CA ARG A 175 18.69 -19.91 -13.23
C ARG A 175 17.88 -19.84 -14.52
N ILE A 176 17.55 -18.64 -14.99
CA ILE A 176 16.81 -18.43 -16.24
C ILE A 176 17.56 -17.51 -17.22
N SER A 177 18.84 -17.26 -16.95
CA SER A 177 19.69 -16.37 -17.76
C SER A 177 19.99 -16.92 -19.16
N ASP A 178 19.86 -18.24 -19.34
CA ASP A 178 19.92 -18.94 -20.63
C ASP A 178 18.71 -18.61 -21.53
N ARG A 179 17.57 -18.23 -20.93
CA ARG A 179 16.32 -17.97 -21.65
C ARG A 179 16.00 -16.48 -21.78
N PHE A 180 16.40 -15.70 -20.78
CA PHE A 180 16.06 -14.28 -20.69
C PHE A 180 17.25 -13.46 -20.22
N PRO A 181 17.45 -12.25 -20.77
CA PRO A 181 18.50 -11.37 -20.29
C PRO A 181 18.22 -10.95 -18.84
N ILE A 182 19.24 -11.00 -17.98
CA ILE A 182 19.14 -10.60 -16.57
C ILE A 182 18.61 -9.16 -16.45
N SER A 183 18.93 -8.28 -17.39
CA SER A 183 18.43 -6.90 -17.44
C SER A 183 16.90 -6.80 -17.51
N ALA A 184 16.21 -7.75 -18.16
CA ALA A 184 14.75 -7.79 -18.21
C ALA A 184 14.12 -8.19 -16.87
N LEU A 185 14.89 -8.82 -15.98
CA LEU A 185 14.48 -9.22 -14.64
C LEU A 185 14.82 -8.14 -13.60
N THR A 186 16.01 -7.55 -13.70
CA THR A 186 16.47 -6.51 -12.76
C THR A 186 15.77 -5.17 -12.98
N ARG A 187 15.41 -4.84 -14.24
CA ARG A 187 14.59 -3.67 -14.59
C ARG A 187 13.26 -4.12 -15.15
N ASP A 188 12.37 -4.57 -14.27
CA ASP A 188 11.07 -5.08 -14.68
C ASP A 188 10.20 -3.98 -15.30
N ARG A 189 9.35 -4.40 -16.23
CA ARG A 189 8.40 -3.56 -16.96
C ARG A 189 7.14 -3.26 -16.14
N THR A 190 7.31 -2.78 -14.91
CA THR A 190 6.18 -2.24 -14.14
C THR A 190 5.90 -0.81 -14.58
N LEU A 191 4.65 -0.55 -14.95
CA LEU A 191 4.17 0.79 -15.28
C LEU A 191 3.88 1.59 -14.01
N VAL A 192 4.46 2.78 -13.94
CA VAL A 192 4.20 3.81 -12.93
C VAL A 192 3.47 4.96 -13.59
N LEU A 193 2.31 5.33 -13.05
CA LEU A 193 1.61 6.56 -13.39
C LEU A 193 1.92 7.58 -12.30
N THR A 194 2.49 8.72 -12.67
CA THR A 194 2.56 9.88 -11.78
C THR A 194 1.60 10.97 -12.22
N TRP A 195 1.09 11.74 -11.27
CA TRP A 195 0.03 12.71 -11.54
C TRP A 195 0.06 13.90 -10.58
N ASP A 196 -0.62 14.97 -11.01
CA ASP A 196 -0.82 16.21 -10.28
C ASP A 196 -2.12 16.87 -10.78
N ILE A 197 -2.82 17.61 -9.92
CA ILE A 197 -4.06 18.32 -10.26
C ILE A 197 -3.94 19.83 -10.04
N GLU A 198 -4.71 20.60 -10.80
CA GLU A 198 -4.87 22.04 -10.54
C GLU A 198 -6.31 22.40 -10.23
N THR A 199 -6.45 23.24 -9.21
CA THR A 199 -7.73 23.65 -8.63
C THR A 199 -7.83 25.17 -8.58
N GLN A 200 -9.06 25.68 -8.63
CA GLN A 200 -9.35 27.10 -8.46
C GLN A 200 -10.27 27.33 -7.27
N SER A 201 -9.95 28.35 -6.46
CA SER A 201 -10.86 28.97 -5.50
C SER A 201 -11.71 30.08 -6.14
N GLN A 202 -12.92 30.30 -5.64
CA GLN A 202 -13.75 31.46 -6.03
C GLN A 202 -13.34 32.75 -5.30
N GLU A 203 -12.65 32.65 -4.17
CA GLU A 203 -12.23 33.78 -3.36
C GLU A 203 -10.76 34.13 -3.65
N LEU A 204 -10.51 35.38 -4.04
CA LEU A 204 -9.16 35.88 -4.33
C LEU A 204 -8.32 35.87 -3.04
N GLY A 205 -7.30 35.02 -3.01
CA GLY A 205 -6.30 34.97 -1.94
C GLY A 205 -6.39 33.75 -1.01
N GLU A 206 -7.44 32.92 -1.12
CA GLU A 206 -7.60 31.71 -0.30
C GLU A 206 -7.36 30.44 -1.12
N PHE A 207 -6.54 29.53 -0.58
CA PHE A 207 -6.23 28.25 -1.24
C PHE A 207 -7.49 27.42 -1.47
N ALA A 208 -7.58 26.70 -2.59
CA ALA A 208 -8.75 25.92 -2.94
C ALA A 208 -9.03 24.83 -1.90
N GLU A 209 -10.08 25.03 -1.11
CA GLU A 209 -10.58 24.07 -0.14
C GLU A 209 -11.34 22.92 -0.80
N VAL A 210 -10.99 21.69 -0.40
CA VAL A 210 -11.59 20.44 -0.91
C VAL A 210 -13.11 20.41 -0.70
N LEU A 211 -13.57 20.89 0.46
CA LEU A 211 -14.97 20.79 0.88
C LEU A 211 -15.87 21.89 0.31
N ASP A 212 -15.30 22.98 -0.21
CA ASP A 212 -16.09 23.97 -0.92
C ASP A 212 -16.37 23.48 -2.35
N LEU A 213 -17.61 23.08 -2.61
CA LEU A 213 -18.05 22.56 -3.90
C LEU A 213 -18.03 23.62 -5.02
N ASN A 214 -17.91 24.89 -4.68
CA ASN A 214 -17.72 25.98 -5.63
C ASN A 214 -16.29 26.02 -6.20
N HIS A 215 -15.33 25.39 -5.51
CA HIS A 215 -13.96 25.24 -5.99
C HIS A 215 -13.86 24.07 -6.97
N ASN A 216 -13.18 24.27 -8.08
CA ASN A 216 -13.15 23.29 -9.16
C ASN A 216 -11.72 22.79 -9.45
N VAL A 217 -11.57 21.48 -9.65
CA VAL A 217 -10.47 20.92 -10.44
C VAL A 217 -10.72 21.24 -11.91
N PHE A 218 -9.73 21.83 -12.57
CA PHE A 218 -9.81 22.24 -13.98
C PHE A 218 -8.73 21.57 -14.84
N MET A 219 -7.69 21.01 -14.23
CA MET A 219 -6.61 20.32 -14.92
C MET A 219 -6.16 19.08 -14.15
N ILE A 220 -5.82 18.01 -14.87
CA ILE A 220 -5.17 16.82 -14.34
C ILE A 220 -4.04 16.45 -15.30
N CYS A 221 -2.80 16.48 -14.82
CA CYS A 221 -1.65 16.05 -15.59
C CYS A 221 -1.19 14.66 -15.14
N MET A 222 -0.76 13.87 -16.11
CA MET A 222 -0.34 12.49 -15.91
C MET A 222 0.91 12.20 -16.73
N THR A 223 1.89 11.55 -16.12
CA THR A 223 3.09 11.05 -16.79
C THR A 223 3.26 9.55 -16.54
N LEU A 224 3.49 8.78 -17.60
CA LEU A 224 3.57 7.32 -17.55
C LEU A 224 5.01 6.87 -17.76
N HIS A 225 5.50 5.94 -16.93
CA HIS A 225 6.91 5.56 -16.87
C HIS A 225 7.10 4.06 -16.73
N TRP A 226 8.25 3.56 -17.17
CA TRP A 226 8.79 2.32 -16.59
C TRP A 226 9.34 2.64 -15.20
N LYS A 227 9.13 1.73 -14.23
CA LYS A 227 9.51 1.93 -12.83
C LYS A 227 10.93 2.49 -12.63
N ASP A 228 11.91 1.98 -13.37
CA ASP A 228 13.32 2.37 -13.23
C ASP A 228 13.77 3.45 -14.22
N ASP A 229 12.85 4.11 -14.94
CA ASP A 229 13.16 5.12 -15.93
C ASP A 229 12.54 6.46 -15.52
N PRO A 230 13.33 7.54 -15.35
CA PRO A 230 12.78 8.87 -15.11
C PRO A 230 12.09 9.44 -16.35
N LYS A 231 12.44 8.95 -17.55
CA LYS A 231 11.88 9.46 -18.81
C LYS A 231 10.44 8.96 -19.00
N PRO A 232 9.49 9.85 -19.35
CA PRO A 232 8.12 9.44 -19.60
C PRO A 232 7.98 8.72 -20.94
N LEU A 233 7.14 7.67 -20.95
CA LEU A 233 6.60 6.99 -22.12
C LEU A 233 5.49 7.82 -22.77
N LYS A 234 4.66 8.45 -21.94
CA LYS A 234 3.56 9.32 -22.32
C LYS A 234 3.39 10.42 -21.28
N GLN A 235 2.98 11.59 -21.75
CA GLN A 235 2.62 12.75 -20.93
C GLN A 235 1.25 13.23 -21.43
N ILE A 236 0.32 13.47 -20.52
CA ILE A 236 -1.07 13.82 -20.84
C ILE A 236 -1.53 14.95 -19.93
N CYS A 237 -2.09 15.98 -20.53
CA CYS A 237 -2.79 17.08 -19.85
C CYS A 237 -4.28 16.96 -20.16
N LEU A 238 -5.09 16.66 -19.14
CA LEU A 238 -6.54 16.80 -19.22
C LEU A 238 -6.90 18.20 -18.71
N VAL A 239 -7.72 18.93 -19.45
CA VAL A 239 -8.06 20.32 -19.10
C VAL A 239 -9.49 20.65 -19.52
N ASP A 240 -10.23 21.42 -18.74
CA ASP A 240 -11.63 21.75 -19.04
C ASP A 240 -11.80 22.91 -20.04
N VAL A 241 -10.80 23.78 -20.20
CA VAL A 241 -10.79 24.93 -21.14
C VAL A 241 -9.85 24.70 -22.32
N GLU A 242 -9.94 25.56 -23.34
CA GLU A 242 -9.06 25.52 -24.52
C GLU A 242 -7.60 25.85 -24.15
N VAL A 243 -6.67 25.04 -24.65
CA VAL A 243 -5.23 25.13 -24.37
C VAL A 243 -4.46 24.93 -25.67
N GLU A 244 -3.43 25.75 -25.88
CA GLU A 244 -2.55 25.62 -27.04
C GLU A 244 -1.83 24.25 -27.02
N PRO A 245 -1.76 23.52 -28.15
CA PRO A 245 -1.08 22.23 -28.21
C PRO A 245 0.42 22.37 -27.95
N ASP A 246 1.00 21.37 -27.28
CA ASP A 246 2.45 21.24 -27.07
C ASP A 246 2.92 19.88 -27.58
N PRO A 247 3.98 19.79 -28.40
CA PRO A 247 4.43 18.51 -28.95
C PRO A 247 4.99 17.53 -27.88
N ARG A 248 5.26 17.99 -26.66
CA ARG A 248 5.80 17.16 -25.58
C ARG A 248 4.75 16.28 -24.88
N TRP A 249 3.47 16.64 -24.94
CA TRP A 249 2.38 15.90 -24.30
C TRP A 249 1.10 15.90 -25.15
N ILE A 250 0.16 15.04 -24.79
CA ILE A 250 -1.18 15.02 -25.40
C ILE A 250 -2.10 15.88 -24.55
N THR A 251 -2.71 16.91 -25.15
CA THR A 251 -3.74 17.72 -24.49
C THR A 251 -5.12 17.18 -24.85
N ILE A 252 -5.97 16.92 -23.85
CA ILE A 252 -7.37 16.53 -24.02
C ILE A 252 -8.25 17.62 -23.40
N VAL A 253 -8.87 18.42 -24.27
CA VAL A 253 -9.82 19.47 -23.88
C VAL A 253 -11.18 18.85 -23.60
N CYS A 254 -11.62 18.92 -22.35
CA CYS A 254 -12.77 18.21 -21.80
C CYS A 254 -14.05 19.06 -21.78
N GLY A 255 -13.92 20.39 -21.87
CA GLY A 255 -15.03 21.36 -21.88
C GLY A 255 -15.68 21.63 -20.52
N ASN A 256 -15.61 20.69 -19.57
CA ASN A 256 -16.11 20.85 -18.20
C ASN A 256 -15.47 19.82 -17.25
N GLN A 257 -15.66 20.05 -15.95
CA GLN A 257 -15.12 19.21 -14.88
C GLN A 257 -15.65 17.77 -14.89
N VAL A 258 -16.92 17.53 -15.23
CA VAL A 258 -17.47 16.15 -15.29
C VAL A 258 -16.73 15.34 -16.35
N ASN A 259 -16.55 15.91 -17.54
CA ASN A 259 -15.81 15.29 -18.62
C ASN A 259 -14.32 15.14 -18.29
N LEU A 260 -13.73 16.09 -17.54
CA LEU A 260 -12.36 15.99 -17.02
C LEU A 260 -12.18 14.72 -16.17
N LEU A 261 -13.08 14.50 -15.20
CA LEU A 261 -13.06 13.30 -14.34
C LEU A 261 -13.30 12.01 -15.14
N LYS A 262 -14.19 12.05 -16.13
CA LYS A 262 -14.42 10.91 -17.03
C LYS A 262 -13.20 10.60 -17.89
N ALA A 263 -12.54 11.62 -18.44
CA ALA A 263 -11.32 11.47 -19.23
C ALA A 263 -10.18 10.90 -18.38
N PHE A 264 -10.07 11.31 -17.11
CA PHE A 264 -9.13 10.72 -16.16
C PHE A 264 -9.36 9.22 -15.95
N ALA A 265 -10.61 8.80 -15.71
CA ALA A 265 -10.94 7.39 -15.57
C ALA A 265 -10.64 6.57 -16.85
N LEU A 266 -10.90 7.12 -18.03
CA LEU A 266 -10.59 6.47 -19.31
C LEU A 266 -9.09 6.37 -19.56
N CYS A 267 -8.31 7.42 -19.26
CA CYS A 267 -6.85 7.41 -19.37
C CYS A 267 -6.25 6.38 -18.40
N TRP A 268 -6.69 6.40 -17.14
CA TRP A 268 -6.25 5.44 -16.15
C TRP A 268 -6.53 4.00 -16.60
N ARG A 269 -7.74 3.75 -17.13
CA ARG A 269 -8.13 2.45 -17.69
C ARG A 269 -7.23 2.02 -18.85
N ALA A 270 -6.89 2.94 -19.76
CA ALA A 270 -6.02 2.65 -20.90
C ALA A 270 -4.59 2.27 -20.47
N PHE A 271 -4.10 2.83 -19.36
CA PHE A 271 -2.76 2.53 -18.85
C PHE A 271 -2.70 1.33 -17.88
N ALA A 272 -3.75 1.15 -17.07
CA ALA A 272 -3.82 0.16 -16.00
C ALA A 272 -2.50 0.05 -15.20
N PRO A 273 -2.02 1.16 -14.59
CA PRO A 273 -0.69 1.22 -13.99
C PRO A 273 -0.55 0.25 -12.81
N GLY A 274 0.67 -0.26 -12.58
CA GLY A 274 0.94 -1.10 -11.42
C GLY A 274 1.16 -0.27 -10.14
N ILE A 275 1.63 0.96 -10.31
CA ILE A 275 1.86 1.92 -9.23
C ILE A 275 1.28 3.26 -9.69
N HIS A 276 0.59 3.94 -8.78
CA HIS A 276 0.07 5.29 -8.99
C HIS A 276 0.65 6.19 -7.90
N ALA A 277 1.37 7.25 -8.27
CA ALA A 277 2.07 8.08 -7.31
C ALA A 277 1.94 9.57 -7.60
N GLY A 278 1.82 10.38 -6.56
CA GLY A 278 1.89 11.84 -6.67
C GLY A 278 2.59 12.43 -5.45
N PHE A 279 2.79 13.73 -5.45
CA PHE A 279 3.42 14.41 -4.32
C PHE A 279 2.34 15.00 -3.41
N ASN A 280 2.17 14.44 -2.20
CA ASN A 280 1.07 14.82 -1.29
C ASN A 280 -0.33 14.54 -1.87
N ASP A 281 -0.41 13.63 -2.85
CA ASP A 281 -1.64 13.30 -3.57
C ASP A 281 -2.68 12.66 -2.67
N SER A 282 -2.21 11.92 -1.66
CA SER A 282 -3.10 11.22 -0.75
C SER A 282 -3.72 12.12 0.33
N ASP A 283 -3.21 13.33 0.50
CA ASP A 283 -3.78 14.34 1.40
C ASP A 283 -4.57 15.44 0.67
N TYR A 284 -4.30 15.64 -0.63
CA TYR A 284 -4.94 16.67 -1.43
C TYR A 284 -5.67 16.11 -2.65
N ASP A 285 -4.93 15.66 -3.66
CA ASP A 285 -5.43 15.33 -5.00
C ASP A 285 -6.53 14.28 -5.00
N TRP A 286 -6.28 13.13 -4.37
CA TRP A 286 -7.27 12.05 -4.29
C TRP A 286 -8.53 12.48 -3.57
N ARG A 287 -8.40 13.30 -2.53
CA ARG A 287 -9.56 13.80 -1.78
C ARG A 287 -10.38 14.74 -2.63
N PHE A 288 -9.73 15.64 -3.37
CA PHE A 288 -10.40 16.52 -4.32
C PHE A 288 -11.14 15.74 -5.42
N ILE A 289 -10.48 14.76 -6.03
CA ILE A 289 -11.08 13.92 -7.07
C ILE A 289 -12.28 13.13 -6.52
N MET A 290 -12.15 12.52 -5.34
CA MET A 290 -13.22 11.70 -4.76
C MET A 290 -14.42 12.53 -4.32
N GLU A 291 -14.20 13.71 -3.73
CA GLU A 291 -15.26 14.65 -3.35
C GLU A 291 -16.03 15.15 -4.59
N ARG A 292 -15.31 15.56 -5.63
CA ARG A 292 -15.93 16.01 -6.89
C ARG A 292 -16.66 14.86 -7.59
N ALA A 293 -16.04 13.68 -7.69
CA ALA A 293 -16.67 12.52 -8.32
C ALA A 293 -17.96 12.08 -7.59
N TYR A 294 -17.96 12.15 -6.25
CA TYR A 294 -19.13 11.82 -5.43
C TYR A 294 -20.26 12.83 -5.62
N HIS A 295 -19.98 14.13 -5.46
CA HIS A 295 -21.00 15.18 -5.55
C HIS A 295 -21.52 15.43 -6.97
N LEU A 296 -20.71 15.15 -7.99
CA LEU A 296 -21.11 15.22 -9.41
C LEU A 296 -21.73 13.91 -9.93
N ASN A 297 -22.03 12.94 -9.07
CA ASN A 297 -22.61 11.63 -9.44
C ASN A 297 -21.83 10.93 -10.58
N THR A 298 -20.50 11.03 -10.56
CA THR A 298 -19.61 10.47 -11.59
C THR A 298 -18.78 9.30 -11.05
N LEU A 299 -18.76 9.10 -9.73
CA LEU A 299 -17.95 8.08 -9.06
C LEU A 299 -18.22 6.65 -9.54
N GLU A 300 -19.49 6.22 -9.61
CA GLU A 300 -19.87 4.87 -10.06
C GLU A 300 -19.42 4.63 -11.50
N TRP A 301 -19.62 5.62 -12.37
CA TRP A 301 -19.17 5.58 -13.75
C TRP A 301 -17.65 5.48 -13.84
N MET A 302 -16.91 6.29 -13.07
CA MET A 302 -15.45 6.22 -13.05
C MET A 302 -14.96 4.83 -12.60
N TRP A 303 -15.52 4.31 -11.52
CA TRP A 303 -15.18 3.00 -11.00
C TRP A 303 -15.44 1.89 -12.02
N GLU A 304 -16.62 1.88 -12.63
CA GLU A 304 -16.98 0.91 -13.66
C GLU A 304 -16.02 0.98 -14.86
N ARG A 305 -15.65 2.18 -15.31
CA ARG A 305 -14.73 2.33 -16.45
C ARG A 305 -13.31 1.97 -16.11
N MET A 306 -12.84 2.29 -14.91
CA MET A 306 -11.48 1.95 -14.45
C MET A 306 -11.34 0.45 -14.23
N THR A 307 -12.31 -0.19 -13.58
CA THR A 307 -12.19 -1.57 -13.10
C THR A 307 -12.91 -2.59 -14.00
N GLY A 308 -13.86 -2.16 -14.83
CA GLY A 308 -14.76 -3.04 -15.58
C GLY A 308 -15.80 -3.74 -14.70
N LYS A 309 -16.01 -3.30 -13.46
CA LYS A 309 -17.00 -3.83 -12.52
C LYS A 309 -17.84 -2.69 -11.97
N PHE A 310 -19.16 -2.86 -12.00
CA PHE A 310 -20.07 -1.94 -11.34
C PHE A 310 -20.08 -2.21 -9.82
N GLU A 311 -20.01 -1.14 -9.05
CA GLU A 311 -20.23 -1.11 -7.59
C GLU A 311 -20.97 0.21 -7.30
N THR A 312 -21.86 0.23 -6.31
CA THR A 312 -22.56 1.48 -5.95
C THR A 312 -21.60 2.46 -5.30
N LYS A 313 -21.92 3.76 -5.32
CA LYS A 313 -21.09 4.76 -4.63
C LYS A 313 -20.91 4.45 -3.15
N GLU A 314 -21.91 3.89 -2.48
CA GLU A 314 -21.82 3.48 -1.07
C GLU A 314 -20.81 2.35 -0.88
N GLU A 315 -20.81 1.36 -1.78
CA GLU A 315 -19.85 0.25 -1.77
C GLU A 315 -18.43 0.75 -2.04
N ILE A 316 -18.26 1.63 -3.03
CA ILE A 316 -16.98 2.24 -3.39
C ILE A 316 -16.42 3.01 -2.20
N ILE A 317 -17.20 3.91 -1.60
CA ILE A 317 -16.75 4.71 -0.45
C ILE A 317 -16.43 3.82 0.75
N LYS A 318 -17.23 2.80 1.02
CA LYS A 318 -17.04 1.92 2.18
C LYS A 318 -15.82 1.01 2.04
N TRP A 319 -15.60 0.42 0.86
CA TRP A 319 -14.66 -0.68 0.70
C TRP A 319 -13.45 -0.35 -0.17
N LYS A 320 -13.53 0.66 -1.03
CA LYS A 320 -12.50 0.95 -2.05
C LYS A 320 -11.83 2.29 -1.82
N TYR A 321 -12.52 3.26 -1.23
CA TYR A 321 -11.91 4.53 -0.85
C TYR A 321 -11.33 4.45 0.55
N ARG A 322 -10.02 4.67 0.66
CA ARG A 322 -9.31 4.82 1.92
C ARG A 322 -9.40 6.26 2.40
N GLY A 323 -10.59 6.82 2.50
CA GLY A 323 -10.79 8.18 2.98
C GLY A 323 -12.23 8.36 3.44
N LYS A 324 -12.64 9.61 3.66
CA LYS A 324 -14.01 9.92 4.06
C LYS A 324 -14.50 11.17 3.32
N ILE A 325 -15.66 11.04 2.67
CA ILE A 325 -16.36 12.17 2.05
C ILE A 325 -16.84 13.13 3.14
N GLY A 326 -16.70 14.44 2.91
CA GLY A 326 -17.00 15.50 3.86
C GLY A 326 -15.97 15.69 4.98
N ALA A 327 -14.83 14.99 4.96
CA ALA A 327 -13.83 15.08 6.02
C ALA A 327 -12.74 16.11 5.69
N LYS A 328 -12.31 16.88 6.70
CA LYS A 328 -11.12 17.76 6.62
C LYS A 328 -9.82 16.96 6.71
N SER A 329 -8.71 17.58 6.28
CA SER A 329 -7.39 16.94 6.40
C SER A 329 -7.08 16.75 7.88
N GLU A 330 -6.56 15.57 8.22
CA GLU A 330 -5.95 15.31 9.52
C GLU A 330 -4.46 15.67 9.54
N ASN A 331 -3.87 15.95 8.37
CA ASN A 331 -2.47 16.31 8.26
C ASN A 331 -2.31 17.82 8.45
N ASP A 332 -1.80 18.23 9.62
CA ASP A 332 -1.49 19.64 9.86
C ASP A 332 -0.23 20.06 9.07
N PHE A 333 -0.41 20.87 8.02
CA PHE A 333 0.69 21.49 7.26
C PHE A 333 1.48 22.52 8.12
N VAL A 334 0.91 22.96 9.24
CA VAL A 334 1.52 23.84 10.25
C VAL A 334 1.15 23.32 11.65
N LYS A 335 2.01 22.51 12.27
CA LYS A 335 1.81 22.09 13.67
C LYS A 335 1.72 23.32 14.59
N LYS A 336 0.60 23.49 15.30
CA LYS A 336 0.56 24.38 16.48
C LYS A 336 0.52 23.64 17.82
N TYR A 337 0.27 22.34 17.87
CA TYR A 337 0.26 21.61 19.13
C TYR A 337 0.77 20.17 19.00
N PRO A 338 1.37 19.60 20.07
CA PRO A 338 1.80 18.21 20.07
C PRO A 338 0.60 17.28 19.96
N VAL A 339 0.77 16.23 19.17
CA VAL A 339 -0.18 15.11 19.05
C VAL A 339 -0.28 14.45 20.42
N LYS A 340 -1.50 14.38 20.99
CA LYS A 340 -1.77 13.61 22.20
C LYS A 340 -1.41 12.14 21.95
N ALA A 341 -0.79 11.51 22.96
CA ALA A 341 -0.61 10.06 22.97
C ALA A 341 -1.97 9.35 22.76
N PRO A 342 -1.98 8.14 22.17
CA PRO A 342 -3.21 7.35 22.04
C PRO A 342 -3.86 7.19 23.41
N GLU A 343 -5.12 7.59 23.56
CA GLU A 343 -5.90 7.36 24.78
C GLU A 343 -6.25 5.86 24.88
N GLU A 344 -6.31 5.35 26.12
CA GLU A 344 -6.60 3.93 26.41
C GLU A 344 -7.95 3.51 25.81
N GLY A 345 -7.94 2.41 25.05
CA GLY A 345 -9.15 1.85 24.43
C GLY A 345 -9.23 1.98 22.90
N GLU A 346 -8.20 2.48 22.21
CA GLU A 346 -8.20 2.43 20.74
C GLU A 346 -8.28 0.99 20.22
N GLU A 347 -9.33 0.71 19.42
CA GLU A 347 -9.46 -0.54 18.66
C GLU A 347 -8.22 -0.81 17.82
N ASP A 348 -7.80 -2.08 17.77
CA ASP A 348 -6.65 -2.57 16.99
C ASP A 348 -6.60 -1.91 15.59
N PRO A 349 -5.48 -1.27 15.19
CA PRO A 349 -5.34 -0.61 13.88
C PRO A 349 -5.67 -1.52 12.69
N GLU A 350 -5.53 -2.84 12.83
CA GLU A 350 -5.93 -3.80 11.80
C GLU A 350 -7.47 -3.97 11.71
N VAL A 351 -8.22 -3.68 12.79
CA VAL A 351 -9.70 -3.60 12.81
C VAL A 351 -10.19 -2.37 12.05
N LYS A 352 -9.64 -1.18 12.35
CA LYS A 352 -9.99 0.08 11.66
C LYS A 352 -9.71 -0.03 10.15
N ASP A 353 -8.59 -0.63 9.77
CA ASP A 353 -8.24 -0.85 8.36
C ASP A 353 -9.17 -1.86 7.64
N TYR A 354 -9.83 -2.76 8.36
CA TYR A 354 -10.80 -3.69 7.77
C TYR A 354 -12.15 -3.03 7.46
N MET A 355 -12.47 -1.89 8.09
CA MET A 355 -13.80 -1.25 8.05
C MET A 355 -13.88 -0.01 7.14
N GLY A 356 -12.81 0.33 6.42
CA GLY A 356 -12.73 1.50 5.53
C GLY A 356 -12.13 2.74 6.23
N GLY A 357 -11.91 3.82 5.47
CA GLY A 357 -11.31 5.06 5.98
C GLY A 357 -9.80 5.22 5.70
N PRO A 358 -9.22 6.36 6.11
CA PRO A 358 -7.83 6.69 5.79
C PRO A 358 -6.82 5.86 6.57
N ILE A 359 -5.64 5.67 5.98
CA ILE A 359 -4.58 4.83 6.55
C ILE A 359 -3.53 5.72 7.19
N LYS A 360 -3.24 5.49 8.48
CA LYS A 360 -2.11 6.12 9.16
C LYS A 360 -0.81 5.42 8.78
N ILE A 361 0.12 6.21 8.27
CA ILE A 361 1.46 5.79 7.88
C ILE A 361 2.46 6.37 8.87
N LYS A 362 3.23 5.50 9.53
CA LYS A 362 4.29 5.92 10.43
C LYS A 362 5.48 6.50 9.66
N ILE A 363 5.80 7.77 9.90
CA ILE A 363 6.96 8.47 9.31
C ILE A 363 8.17 8.34 10.22
N SER A 364 7.98 8.68 11.50
CA SER A 364 9.02 8.67 12.53
C SER A 364 8.47 8.07 13.84
N ALA A 365 9.24 8.10 14.93
CA ALA A 365 8.72 7.69 16.24
C ALA A 365 7.58 8.60 16.74
N GLU A 366 7.56 9.86 16.30
CA GLU A 366 6.66 10.92 16.80
C GLU A 366 5.67 11.42 15.74
N ASP A 367 5.88 11.04 14.47
CA ASP A 367 5.14 11.59 13.34
C ASP A 367 4.49 10.46 12.54
N ASP A 368 3.18 10.60 12.35
CA ASP A 368 2.36 9.80 11.44
C ASP A 368 1.81 10.72 10.34
N PHE A 369 1.37 10.10 9.24
CA PHE A 369 0.72 10.76 8.13
C PHE A 369 -0.57 10.01 7.77
N THR A 370 -1.70 10.72 7.69
CA THR A 370 -2.99 10.14 7.32
C THR A 370 -3.14 10.16 5.80
N SER A 371 -3.08 9.00 5.15
CA SER A 371 -3.13 8.86 3.68
C SER A 371 -4.52 8.46 3.20
N SER A 372 -5.05 9.18 2.20
CA SER A 372 -6.31 8.89 1.54
C SER A 372 -6.20 8.63 0.04
N PHE A 373 -6.85 7.59 -0.47
CA PHE A 373 -6.74 7.22 -1.88
C PHE A 373 -7.84 6.24 -2.32
N LEU A 374 -8.09 6.13 -3.62
CA LEU A 374 -8.94 5.08 -4.19
C LEU A 374 -8.11 3.81 -4.44
N LYS A 375 -8.40 2.73 -3.71
CA LYS A 375 -7.74 1.43 -3.86
C LYS A 375 -8.33 0.68 -5.06
N ILE A 376 -7.57 0.66 -6.15
CA ILE A 376 -7.93 -0.06 -7.37
C ILE A 376 -7.14 -1.39 -7.42
N PRO A 377 -7.78 -2.54 -7.72
CA PRO A 377 -7.09 -3.82 -7.81
C PRO A 377 -5.92 -3.80 -8.80
N GLY A 378 -4.80 -4.41 -8.44
CA GLY A 378 -3.63 -4.48 -9.31
C GLY A 378 -2.80 -3.20 -9.37
N CYS A 379 -3.15 -2.20 -8.56
CA CYS A 379 -2.46 -0.93 -8.46
C CYS A 379 -2.11 -0.61 -6.99
N VAL A 380 -0.87 -0.18 -6.76
CA VAL A 380 -0.38 0.26 -5.45
C VAL A 380 -0.24 1.79 -5.46
N PRO A 381 -1.03 2.52 -4.65
CA PRO A 381 -0.84 3.95 -4.47
C PRO A 381 0.40 4.22 -3.61
N ILE A 382 1.20 5.22 -4.00
CA ILE A 382 2.42 5.63 -3.28
C ILE A 382 2.47 7.15 -3.25
N ASP A 383 2.40 7.73 -2.05
CA ASP A 383 2.62 9.17 -1.88
C ASP A 383 4.13 9.44 -1.79
N VAL A 384 4.66 10.17 -2.78
CA VAL A 384 6.10 10.43 -2.90
C VAL A 384 6.60 11.28 -1.73
N ARG A 385 5.78 12.20 -1.21
CA ARG A 385 6.16 13.02 -0.07
C ARG A 385 6.35 12.16 1.17
N VAL A 386 5.43 11.23 1.43
CA VAL A 386 5.52 10.27 2.53
C VAL A 386 6.80 9.43 2.43
N CYS A 387 7.16 8.98 1.23
CA CYS A 387 8.41 8.24 1.01
C CYS A 387 9.65 9.05 1.39
N LEU A 388 9.70 10.32 0.98
CA LEU A 388 10.85 11.19 1.23
C LEU A 388 10.93 11.60 2.71
N LEU A 389 9.79 11.83 3.37
CA LEU A 389 9.74 12.09 4.81
C LEU A 389 10.24 10.90 5.65
N LYS A 390 10.05 9.66 5.18
CA LYS A 390 10.64 8.46 5.81
C LYS A 390 12.12 8.29 5.52
N ARG A 391 12.57 8.75 4.35
CA ARG A 391 13.95 8.59 3.87
C ARG A 391 14.90 9.55 4.55
N PHE A 392 14.50 10.81 4.70
CA PHE A 392 15.36 11.85 5.22
C PHE A 392 15.12 12.11 6.71
N PRO A 393 16.17 12.33 7.52
CA PRO A 393 16.00 12.68 8.92
C PRO A 393 15.18 13.96 9.09
N LYS A 394 14.29 13.99 10.08
CA LYS A 394 13.43 15.14 10.39
C LYS A 394 14.21 16.45 10.56
N ALA A 395 15.39 16.39 11.17
CA ALA A 395 16.27 17.56 11.35
C ALA A 395 16.78 18.15 10.04
N GLU A 396 16.80 17.36 8.97
CA GLU A 396 17.26 17.79 7.65
C GLU A 396 16.13 18.23 6.72
N VAL A 397 14.88 17.94 7.06
CA VAL A 397 13.71 18.33 6.25
C VAL A 397 13.24 19.70 6.71
N ASP A 398 12.98 20.60 5.76
CA ASP A 398 12.39 21.89 6.10
C ASP A 398 10.99 21.73 6.74
N LYS A 399 10.48 22.79 7.35
CA LYS A 399 9.18 22.73 8.05
C LYS A 399 8.01 22.27 7.17
N LYS A 400 8.11 22.40 5.83
CA LYS A 400 7.02 22.12 4.89
C LYS A 400 7.15 20.75 4.22
N GLY A 401 8.37 20.25 4.05
CA GLY A 401 8.67 19.08 3.23
C GLY A 401 8.12 19.25 1.81
N SER A 402 8.47 20.37 1.15
CA SER A 402 7.93 20.72 -0.16
C SER A 402 8.61 19.96 -1.32
N LEU A 403 7.93 19.84 -2.46
CA LEU A 403 8.50 19.23 -3.67
C LEU A 403 9.80 19.93 -4.10
N LYS A 404 9.79 21.27 -4.15
CA LYS A 404 10.97 22.10 -4.47
C LYS A 404 12.14 21.83 -3.53
N PHE A 405 11.86 21.67 -2.23
CA PHE A 405 12.87 21.34 -1.23
C PHE A 405 13.53 19.98 -1.53
N PHE A 406 12.73 18.93 -1.74
CA PHE A 406 13.28 17.59 -1.99
C PHE A 406 14.01 17.48 -3.33
N LEU A 407 13.53 18.16 -4.38
CA LEU A 407 14.24 18.23 -5.66
C LEU A 407 15.64 18.81 -5.50
N LYS A 408 15.75 19.96 -4.81
CA LYS A 408 17.04 20.58 -4.50
C LYS A 408 17.91 19.64 -3.65
N LYS A 409 17.33 19.00 -2.63
CA LYS A 409 18.05 18.07 -1.75
C LYS A 409 18.61 16.86 -2.51
N CYS A 410 17.92 16.41 -3.54
CA CYS A 410 18.33 15.28 -4.39
C CYS A 410 19.18 15.70 -5.60
N GLY A 411 19.54 16.98 -5.73
CA GLY A 411 20.32 17.49 -6.86
C GLY A 411 19.58 17.42 -8.21
N LEU A 412 18.25 17.43 -8.18
CA LEU A 412 17.41 17.44 -9.37
C LEU A 412 17.04 18.88 -9.75
N ASP A 413 16.69 19.05 -11.02
CA ASP A 413 16.16 20.31 -11.51
C ASP A 413 14.92 20.73 -10.71
N SER A 414 14.77 22.05 -10.52
CA SER A 414 13.63 22.59 -9.79
C SER A 414 12.31 22.27 -10.50
N LYS A 415 11.23 22.31 -9.72
CA LYS A 415 9.88 22.45 -10.27
C LYS A 415 9.72 23.78 -11.01
N ALA A 416 8.72 23.84 -11.89
CA ALA A 416 8.24 25.09 -12.45
C ALA A 416 7.68 25.98 -11.32
N ASP A 417 7.84 27.30 -11.41
CA ASP A 417 7.30 28.23 -10.40
C ASP A 417 6.07 28.93 -10.97
N MET A 418 4.93 28.73 -10.32
CA MET A 418 3.67 29.39 -10.67
C MET A 418 2.90 29.71 -9.39
N PRO A 419 2.84 30.99 -8.97
CA PRO A 419 1.98 31.39 -7.88
C PRO A 419 0.51 31.07 -8.19
N TYR A 420 -0.22 30.55 -7.20
CA TYR A 420 -1.62 30.13 -7.37
C TYR A 420 -2.50 31.29 -7.87
N GLU A 421 -2.26 32.53 -7.42
CA GLU A 421 -3.00 33.72 -7.87
C GLU A 421 -2.82 33.97 -9.38
N LYS A 422 -1.60 33.77 -9.90
CA LYS A 422 -1.31 33.90 -11.33
C LYS A 422 -2.06 32.82 -12.10
N MET A 423 -2.03 31.58 -11.62
CA MET A 423 -2.72 30.45 -12.24
C MET A 423 -4.24 30.68 -12.30
N TRP A 424 -4.86 31.10 -11.19
CA TRP A 424 -6.29 31.37 -11.14
C TRP A 424 -6.69 32.53 -12.03
N LYS A 425 -5.85 33.56 -12.15
CA LYS A 425 -6.07 34.65 -13.09
C LYS A 425 -6.09 34.14 -14.52
N ILE A 426 -5.07 33.36 -14.91
CA ILE A 426 -4.98 32.76 -16.25
C ILE A 426 -6.21 31.91 -16.55
N TYR A 427 -6.59 31.01 -15.63
CA TYR A 427 -7.74 30.14 -15.79
C TYR A 427 -9.07 30.93 -15.85
N SER A 428 -9.25 31.93 -14.99
CA SER A 428 -10.43 32.80 -14.98
C SER A 428 -10.58 33.56 -16.29
N GLU A 429 -9.48 34.10 -16.83
CA GLU A 429 -9.46 34.79 -18.12
C GLU A 429 -9.81 33.82 -19.27
N ALA A 430 -9.21 32.63 -19.28
CA ALA A 430 -9.52 31.60 -20.27
C ALA A 430 -10.99 31.16 -20.25
N LYS A 431 -11.60 31.08 -19.06
CA LYS A 431 -13.01 30.71 -18.90
C LYS A 431 -13.97 31.84 -19.30
N LYS A 432 -13.62 33.10 -19.02
CA LYS A 432 -14.45 34.28 -19.32
C LYS A 432 -14.36 34.74 -20.77
N SER A 433 -13.18 34.69 -21.36
CA SER A 433 -12.92 35.24 -22.71
C SER A 433 -11.88 34.39 -23.45
N PRO A 434 -12.29 33.22 -23.98
CA PRO A 434 -11.41 32.35 -24.74
C PRO A 434 -10.78 33.07 -25.94
N SER A 435 -9.47 32.96 -26.08
CA SER A 435 -8.67 33.54 -27.17
C SER A 435 -7.37 32.75 -27.36
N SER A 436 -6.66 33.00 -28.47
CA SER A 436 -5.33 32.43 -28.69
C SER A 436 -4.35 32.79 -27.57
N THR A 437 -4.44 34.01 -27.02
CA THR A 437 -3.61 34.45 -25.88
C THR A 437 -3.91 33.65 -24.61
N THR A 438 -5.19 33.46 -24.27
CA THR A 438 -5.55 32.69 -23.07
C THR A 438 -5.21 31.21 -23.23
N ALA A 439 -5.38 30.64 -24.43
CA ALA A 439 -4.98 29.26 -24.73
C ALA A 439 -3.46 29.06 -24.56
N ARG A 440 -2.65 30.03 -24.98
CA ARG A 440 -1.19 30.04 -24.76
C ARG A 440 -0.83 30.16 -23.28
N ASN A 441 -1.51 31.01 -22.52
CA ASN A 441 -1.26 31.13 -21.08
C ASN A 441 -1.66 29.84 -20.33
N MET A 442 -2.77 29.20 -20.69
CA MET A 442 -3.14 27.90 -20.12
C MET A 442 -2.15 26.78 -20.46
N ARG A 443 -1.43 26.88 -21.59
CA ARG A 443 -0.33 25.95 -21.90
C ARG A 443 0.83 26.10 -20.92
N GLU A 444 1.08 27.30 -20.38
CA GLU A 444 2.06 27.47 -19.29
C GLU A 444 1.60 26.78 -18.00
N VAL A 445 0.31 26.82 -17.69
CA VAL A 445 -0.29 26.10 -16.54
C VAL A 445 -0.14 24.59 -16.74
N ALA A 446 -0.44 24.09 -17.95
CA ALA A 446 -0.25 22.69 -18.31
C ALA A 446 1.21 22.25 -18.18
N HIS A 447 2.15 23.09 -18.62
CA HIS A 447 3.58 22.82 -18.45
C HIS A 447 3.96 22.71 -16.97
N TYR A 448 3.46 23.61 -16.12
CA TYR A 448 3.71 23.56 -14.69
C TYR A 448 3.23 22.25 -14.06
N CYS A 449 1.98 21.88 -14.30
CA CYS A 449 1.35 20.66 -13.76
C CYS A 449 2.03 19.37 -14.28
N ILE A 450 2.39 19.33 -15.59
CA ILE A 450 3.16 18.21 -16.16
C ILE A 450 4.53 18.06 -15.48
N ILE A 451 5.22 19.17 -15.20
CA ILE A 451 6.52 19.14 -14.53
C ILE A 451 6.37 18.61 -13.11
N ASP A 452 5.38 19.06 -12.34
CA ASP A 452 5.18 18.58 -10.96
C ASP A 452 4.86 17.07 -10.92
N ALA A 453 4.05 16.57 -11.85
CA ALA A 453 3.81 15.12 -12.03
C ALA A 453 5.09 14.36 -12.44
N LEU A 454 5.91 14.91 -13.35
CA LEU A 454 7.15 14.29 -13.83
C LEU A 454 8.21 14.17 -12.71
N ARG A 455 8.35 15.24 -11.92
CA ARG A 455 9.33 15.31 -10.82
C ARG A 455 9.11 14.23 -9.75
N CYS A 456 7.88 13.75 -9.59
CA CYS A 456 7.56 12.62 -8.72
C CYS A 456 8.32 11.36 -9.12
N GLN A 457 8.31 11.00 -10.41
CA GLN A 457 9.02 9.81 -10.89
C GLN A 457 10.53 9.97 -10.79
N GLU A 458 11.08 11.15 -11.10
CA GLU A 458 12.50 11.40 -10.97
C GLU A 458 12.99 11.21 -9.52
N LEU A 459 12.22 11.67 -8.53
CA LEU A 459 12.51 11.45 -7.11
C LEU A 459 12.44 9.96 -6.74
N LEU A 460 11.43 9.24 -7.22
CA LEU A 460 11.28 7.80 -6.98
C LEU A 460 12.47 6.99 -7.52
N VAL A 461 12.94 7.32 -8.73
CA VAL A 461 14.08 6.65 -9.37
C VAL A 461 15.40 7.07 -8.71
N ASN A 462 15.62 8.37 -8.50
CA ASN A 462 16.85 8.91 -7.90
C ASN A 462 17.12 8.31 -6.52
N GLN A 463 16.08 8.09 -5.73
CA GLN A 463 16.18 7.54 -4.37
C GLN A 463 15.95 6.02 -4.31
N SER A 464 15.76 5.33 -5.44
CA SER A 464 15.49 3.89 -5.52
C SER A 464 14.31 3.41 -4.65
N ILE A 465 13.33 4.27 -4.38
CA ILE A 465 12.30 4.06 -3.34
C ILE A 465 11.52 2.76 -3.56
N ILE A 466 11.07 2.50 -4.80
CA ILE A 466 10.26 1.31 -5.09
C ILE A 466 11.11 0.04 -4.98
N ASN A 467 12.39 0.10 -5.35
CA ASN A 467 13.30 -1.03 -5.26
C ASN A 467 13.57 -1.40 -3.79
N ASP A 468 13.88 -0.42 -2.95
CA ASP A 468 14.06 -0.61 -1.51
C ASP A 468 12.80 -1.23 -0.87
N TYR A 469 11.61 -0.74 -1.23
CA TYR A 469 10.35 -1.30 -0.71
C TYR A 469 10.12 -2.73 -1.16
N ARG A 470 10.45 -3.09 -2.39
CA ARG A 470 10.32 -4.46 -2.89
C ARG A 470 11.27 -5.43 -2.22
N GLU A 471 12.50 -5.01 -1.97
CA GLU A 471 13.47 -5.85 -1.26
C GLU A 471 12.98 -6.16 0.16
N VAL A 472 12.53 -5.13 0.87
CA VAL A 472 11.90 -5.30 2.19
C VAL A 472 10.65 -6.19 2.12
N ALA A 473 9.80 -6.01 1.10
CA ALA A 473 8.59 -6.80 0.90
C ALA A 473 8.91 -8.29 0.67
N SER A 474 9.92 -8.56 -0.16
CA SER A 474 10.41 -9.89 -0.47
C SER A 474 10.95 -10.60 0.77
N ILE A 475 11.86 -9.95 1.51
CA ILE A 475 12.48 -10.50 2.73
C ILE A 475 11.41 -10.81 3.78
N ALA A 476 10.46 -9.90 3.99
CA ALA A 476 9.47 -10.03 5.05
C ALA A 476 8.19 -10.80 4.63
N TYR A 477 8.11 -11.32 3.41
CA TYR A 477 6.90 -11.97 2.88
C TYR A 477 5.64 -11.09 3.02
N VAL A 478 5.76 -9.80 2.71
CA VAL A 478 4.67 -8.83 2.71
C VAL A 478 4.48 -8.23 1.33
N SER A 479 3.36 -7.55 1.10
CA SER A 479 3.09 -6.88 -0.18
C SER A 479 3.91 -5.59 -0.35
N LEU A 480 4.04 -5.10 -1.59
CA LEU A 480 4.62 -3.77 -1.85
C LEU A 480 3.80 -2.67 -1.14
N PHE A 481 2.47 -2.85 -1.10
CA PHE A 481 1.57 -1.99 -0.33
C PHE A 481 1.96 -1.97 1.16
N ASP A 482 2.17 -3.14 1.78
CA ASP A 482 2.59 -3.21 3.17
C ASP A 482 3.96 -2.58 3.43
N ALA A 483 4.90 -2.68 2.49
CA ALA A 483 6.20 -2.04 2.61
C ALA A 483 6.09 -0.51 2.75
N HIS A 484 5.18 0.11 1.99
CA HIS A 484 4.89 1.54 2.07
C HIS A 484 4.00 1.89 3.26
N TYR A 485 2.86 1.22 3.47
CA TYR A 485 1.85 1.65 4.45
C TYR A 485 2.10 1.16 5.88
N ARG A 486 2.90 0.12 6.10
CA ARG A 486 3.06 -0.51 7.42
C ARG A 486 4.44 -0.29 8.04
N ALA A 487 4.44 -0.15 9.36
CA ALA A 487 5.65 0.00 10.15
C ALA A 487 6.51 -1.27 10.16
N ASN A 488 7.80 -1.11 10.45
CA ASN A 488 8.78 -2.20 10.40
C ASN A 488 8.51 -3.33 11.41
N GLY A 489 7.87 -3.04 12.55
CA GLY A 489 7.51 -4.08 13.53
C GLY A 489 6.64 -5.19 12.93
N MET A 490 5.68 -4.84 12.07
CA MET A 490 4.85 -5.82 11.35
C MET A 490 5.70 -6.68 10.41
N LYS A 491 6.65 -6.07 9.69
CA LYS A 491 7.53 -6.75 8.73
C LYS A 491 8.46 -7.74 9.44
N VAL A 492 9.06 -7.32 10.57
CA VAL A 492 9.89 -8.17 11.42
C VAL A 492 9.09 -9.37 11.96
N ARG A 493 7.87 -9.14 12.48
CA ARG A 493 6.98 -10.22 12.93
C ARG A 493 6.72 -11.24 11.82
N ASN A 494 6.52 -10.77 10.59
CA ASN A 494 6.20 -11.61 9.45
C ASN A 494 7.43 -12.42 8.97
N LEU A 495 8.63 -11.80 8.96
CA LEU A 495 9.92 -12.46 8.73
C LEU A 495 10.19 -13.56 9.78
N LEU A 496 10.04 -13.24 11.07
CA LEU A 496 10.18 -14.21 12.16
C LEU A 496 9.19 -15.37 12.00
N GLY A 497 7.96 -15.09 11.56
CA GLY A 497 6.97 -16.11 11.23
C GLY A 497 7.38 -17.05 10.11
N ALA A 498 7.98 -16.55 9.04
CA ALA A 498 8.54 -17.40 7.99
C ALA A 498 9.65 -18.32 8.54
N TYR A 499 10.53 -17.79 9.39
CA TYR A 499 11.61 -18.57 9.99
C TYR A 499 11.10 -19.63 10.98
N ALA A 500 10.15 -19.26 11.83
CA ALA A 500 9.53 -20.15 12.81
C ALA A 500 8.89 -21.39 12.15
N VAL A 501 8.20 -21.20 11.03
CA VAL A 501 7.58 -22.30 10.26
C VAL A 501 8.63 -23.29 9.77
N LYS A 502 9.81 -22.81 9.36
CA LYS A 502 10.93 -23.68 8.93
C LYS A 502 11.53 -24.49 10.09
N GLN A 503 11.25 -24.10 11.34
CA GLN A 503 11.75 -24.73 12.57
C GLN A 503 10.66 -25.52 13.31
N ASP A 504 9.55 -25.86 12.64
CA ASP A 504 8.38 -26.53 13.23
C ASP A 504 7.79 -25.80 14.45
N MET A 505 7.90 -24.47 14.47
CA MET A 505 7.34 -23.63 15.52
C MET A 505 6.00 -23.03 15.11
N VAL A 506 5.10 -22.85 16.08
CA VAL A 506 3.83 -22.13 15.88
C VAL A 506 3.83 -20.82 16.65
N ILE A 507 3.42 -19.75 15.98
CA ILE A 507 3.42 -18.38 16.52
C ILE A 507 2.01 -17.96 16.91
N SER A 508 1.88 -17.35 18.09
CA SER A 508 0.72 -16.53 18.43
C SER A 508 1.00 -15.06 18.13
N THR A 509 0.07 -14.44 17.42
CA THR A 509 -0.03 -13.02 17.10
C THR A 509 -0.92 -12.27 18.08
N ARG A 510 -1.51 -12.97 19.07
CA ARG A 510 -2.30 -12.37 20.14
C ARG A 510 -1.43 -11.43 20.98
N VAL A 511 -1.94 -10.22 21.18
CA VAL A 511 -1.37 -9.25 22.12
C VAL A 511 -1.72 -9.71 23.54
N PRO A 512 -0.74 -9.83 24.46
CA PRO A 512 -1.03 -10.13 25.86
C PRO A 512 -1.93 -9.06 26.50
N GLU A 513 -2.89 -9.46 27.34
CA GLU A 513 -3.78 -8.53 28.04
C GLU A 513 -3.04 -7.71 29.11
N ASN A 514 -2.03 -8.31 29.74
CA ASN A 514 -1.19 -7.65 30.75
C ASN A 514 0.12 -7.20 30.12
N ILE A 515 0.15 -5.97 29.59
CA ILE A 515 1.37 -5.33 29.11
C ILE A 515 2.05 -4.66 30.32
N GLU A 516 3.28 -5.09 30.64
CA GLU A 516 4.09 -4.43 31.66
C GLU A 516 4.32 -2.96 31.26
N LYS A 517 3.87 -2.02 32.09
CA LYS A 517 3.99 -0.58 31.84
C LYS A 517 5.31 -0.09 32.44
N GLY A 518 6.18 0.47 31.60
CA GLY A 518 7.46 1.05 32.05
C GLY A 518 8.44 1.25 30.90
N LYS A 519 9.52 1.98 31.16
CA LYS A 519 10.69 2.02 30.27
C LYS A 519 11.79 1.18 30.89
N TYR A 520 12.37 0.27 30.12
CA TYR A 520 13.61 -0.38 30.54
C TYR A 520 14.76 0.65 30.54
N PRO A 521 15.75 0.53 31.43
CA PRO A 521 16.94 1.36 31.39
C PRO A 521 17.59 1.33 30.01
N GLY A 522 17.88 2.52 29.46
CA GLY A 522 18.58 2.66 28.19
C GLY A 522 20.09 2.45 28.31
N ALA A 523 20.82 2.83 27.27
CA ALA A 523 22.28 2.78 27.28
C ALA A 523 22.89 3.70 28.36
N TYR A 524 23.99 3.25 28.95
CA TYR A 524 24.79 4.08 29.85
C TYR A 524 25.68 5.04 29.05
N VAL A 525 25.65 6.33 29.40
CA VAL A 525 26.49 7.37 28.77
C VAL A 525 27.54 7.82 29.78
N PHE A 526 28.82 7.61 29.45
CA PHE A 526 29.91 8.07 30.30
C PHE A 526 29.99 9.61 30.34
N PRO A 527 30.23 10.24 31.50
CA PRO A 527 30.29 11.70 31.59
C PRO A 527 31.46 12.26 30.75
N PRO A 528 31.21 13.18 29.80
CA PRO A 528 32.27 13.74 28.96
C PRO A 528 33.11 14.77 29.72
N LYS A 529 34.42 14.80 29.44
CA LYS A 529 35.28 15.95 29.82
C LYS A 529 34.96 17.12 28.89
N LYS A 530 34.26 18.14 29.40
CA LYS A 530 33.85 19.31 28.63
C LYS A 530 35.03 20.26 28.39
N GLY A 531 35.17 20.76 27.17
CA GLY A 531 36.20 21.73 26.80
C GLY A 531 36.57 21.61 25.33
N ILE A 532 37.37 22.57 24.84
CA ILE A 532 37.96 22.51 23.50
C ILE A 532 39.29 21.76 23.61
N GLU A 533 39.43 20.64 22.92
CA GLU A 533 40.69 19.89 22.82
C GLU A 533 41.52 20.41 21.64
N ASN A 534 42.49 21.28 21.93
CA ASN A 534 43.36 21.92 20.93
C ASN A 534 44.79 21.34 20.90
N ARG A 535 45.09 20.35 21.74
CA ARG A 535 46.46 19.84 21.93
C ARG A 535 46.70 18.52 21.21
N ARG A 536 45.67 17.67 21.08
CA ARG A 536 45.80 16.31 20.52
C ARG A 536 44.63 15.96 19.61
N PRO A 537 44.86 15.22 18.51
CA PRO A 537 43.77 14.63 17.74
C PRO A 537 42.92 13.68 18.59
N VAL A 538 41.60 13.70 18.39
CA VAL A 538 40.65 12.77 19.04
C VAL A 538 40.29 11.67 18.04
N THR A 539 40.44 10.41 18.45
CA THR A 539 40.06 9.25 17.63
C THR A 539 38.70 8.72 18.09
N GLY A 540 37.75 8.56 17.16
CA GLY A 540 36.47 7.91 17.41
C GLY A 540 36.56 6.42 17.16
N LEU A 541 36.33 5.61 18.19
CA LEU A 541 36.17 4.17 18.09
C LEU A 541 34.71 3.83 18.38
N ASP A 542 34.11 3.00 17.53
CA ASP A 542 32.71 2.60 17.65
C ASP A 542 32.55 1.11 17.30
N PHE A 543 31.46 0.50 17.75
CA PHE A 543 31.08 -0.87 17.42
C PHE A 543 30.19 -0.87 16.16
N ALA A 544 30.58 -1.63 15.14
CA ALA A 544 29.71 -1.89 14.01
C ALA A 544 28.58 -2.84 14.44
N SER A 545 27.33 -2.37 14.38
CA SER A 545 26.13 -3.15 14.76
C SER A 545 26.17 -3.69 16.19
N LEU A 546 26.21 -2.81 17.19
CA LEU A 546 26.30 -3.21 18.61
C LEU A 546 25.17 -4.14 19.13
N TYR A 547 23.94 -3.93 18.68
CA TYR A 547 22.75 -4.66 19.15
C TYR A 547 22.28 -5.81 18.24
N PRO A 548 22.30 -5.68 16.91
CA PRO A 548 22.05 -6.81 16.02
C PRO A 548 23.07 -7.94 16.27
#